data_AF-A0A661X1Q3-F1
#
_entry.id   AF-A0A661X1Q3-F1
#
_cell.length_a   1.000
_cell.length_b   1.000
_cell.length_c   1.000
_cell.angle_alpha   90.00
_cell.angle_beta   90.00
_cell.angle_gamma   90.00
#
_symmetry.space_group_name_H-M   'P 1'
#
loop_
_entity.id
_entity.type
_entity.pdbx_description
1 polymer ?
#
loop_
_entity_poly.entity_id
_entity_poly.type
_entity_poly.pdbx_seq_one_letter_code
_entity_poly.pdbx_strand_id
1 'polypeptide(L)'
;TFNIRHPDKTYPDSVGEFYQTLRERTDDMIIVTNQGFRNKNNVLRWVDYDMTESYGTDYGYFGKVLYVEGMGFVEVPQTIYYPVSESIMTGSLKDTLYYLDFLNSLRAKFEEPFKNFICMNYAAPEFIPLEKRDEITVYKPKIPKNAIFFGYALSKLYNFISYTEVPFDNSLEENKIYFYDLGKPLGDGYENIDGGYIRYYTNGFVAVWEWQNEVSLSLNSPYIKEGVPVYDLFNERWAGTTENHTITIHISPVRDELTGRMAPSGRVYLYPSFTFIPRVLLPMKFKNSIS
;
A
#
# COMPACT_ATOMS: atom_id res chain seq x y z
N THR A 1 0.65 30.28 21.59
CA THR A 1 1.24 29.03 21.06
C THR A 1 1.54 28.10 22.21
N PHE A 2 1.76 26.80 21.98
CA PHE A 2 2.04 25.81 23.03
C PHE A 2 3.15 26.29 24.01
N ASN A 3 4.28 26.74 23.45
CA ASN A 3 5.44 27.22 24.20
C ASN A 3 5.16 28.47 25.08
N ILE A 4 4.09 29.23 24.80
CA ILE A 4 3.69 30.38 25.65
C ILE A 4 2.97 29.89 26.91
N ARG A 5 2.19 28.80 26.80
CA ARG A 5 1.42 28.23 27.92
C ARG A 5 2.24 27.24 28.75
N HIS A 6 3.24 26.62 28.14
CA HIS A 6 4.12 25.61 28.76
C HIS A 6 5.58 25.95 28.46
N PRO A 7 6.16 26.98 29.11
CA PRO A 7 7.52 27.45 28.81
C PRO A 7 8.61 26.42 29.15
N ASP A 8 8.33 25.51 30.07
CA ASP A 8 9.30 24.53 30.58
C ASP A 8 9.23 23.16 29.87
N LYS A 9 8.39 23.03 28.83
CA LYS A 9 8.21 21.78 28.09
C LYS A 9 8.23 21.99 26.59
N THR A 10 8.82 21.05 25.87
CA THR A 10 8.66 20.98 24.42
C THR A 10 7.33 20.30 24.07
N TYR A 11 6.77 20.67 22.90
CA TYR A 11 5.58 20.01 22.38
C TYR A 11 5.79 18.49 22.19
N PRO A 12 6.90 18.01 21.58
CA PRO A 12 7.19 16.58 21.47
C PRO A 12 7.24 15.84 22.80
N ASP A 13 7.84 16.44 23.85
CA ASP A 13 7.91 15.80 25.16
C ASP A 13 6.53 15.65 25.78
N SER A 14 5.69 16.68 25.65
CA SER A 14 4.34 16.66 26.20
C SER A 14 3.42 15.67 25.48
N VAL A 15 3.59 15.52 24.16
CA VAL A 15 2.91 14.47 23.39
C VAL A 15 3.39 13.08 23.81
N GLY A 16 4.70 12.91 24.04
CA GLY A 16 5.25 11.66 24.55
C GLY A 16 4.70 11.28 25.93
N GLU A 17 4.65 12.23 26.86
CA GLU A 17 4.05 12.06 28.19
C GLU A 17 2.57 11.67 28.10
N PHE A 18 1.82 12.24 27.15
CA PHE A 18 0.43 11.87 26.92
C PHE A 18 0.29 10.40 26.51
N TYR A 19 1.04 9.95 25.51
CA TYR A 19 0.97 8.55 25.07
C TYR A 19 1.51 7.57 26.10
N GLN A 20 2.55 7.96 26.85
CA GLN A 20 3.02 7.19 27.99
C GLN A 20 1.92 7.01 29.03
N THR A 21 1.29 8.11 29.47
CA THR A 21 0.21 8.09 30.46
C THR A 21 -0.97 7.26 29.98
N LEU A 22 -1.29 7.36 28.68
CA LEU A 22 -2.35 6.60 28.06
C LEU A 22 -2.03 5.09 28.11
N ARG A 23 -0.83 4.69 27.70
CA ARG A 23 -0.37 3.30 27.74
C ARG A 23 -0.36 2.73 29.15
N GLU A 24 0.17 3.47 30.12
CA GLU A 24 0.24 3.05 31.53
C GLU A 24 -1.14 2.88 32.20
N ARG A 25 -2.20 3.45 31.61
CA ARG A 25 -3.57 3.40 32.15
C ARG A 25 -4.49 2.46 31.38
N THR A 26 -4.06 1.93 30.24
CA THR A 26 -4.86 1.08 29.38
C THR A 26 -4.02 -0.03 28.76
N ASP A 27 -4.21 -1.26 29.23
CA ASP A 27 -3.52 -2.43 28.66
C ASP A 27 -4.22 -2.95 27.39
N ASP A 28 -5.53 -2.73 27.27
CA ASP A 28 -6.36 -3.29 26.18
C ASP A 28 -6.56 -2.34 24.99
N MET A 29 -6.05 -1.12 25.05
CA MET A 29 -6.28 -0.13 24.01
C MET A 29 -5.20 -0.18 22.93
N ILE A 30 -5.65 -0.30 21.68
CA ILE A 30 -4.79 -0.12 20.51
C ILE A 30 -4.57 1.38 20.31
N ILE A 31 -3.32 1.81 20.37
CA ILE A 31 -2.92 3.19 20.14
C ILE A 31 -2.29 3.29 18.75
N VAL A 32 -2.95 4.02 17.85
CA VAL A 32 -2.47 4.30 16.50
C VAL A 32 -2.19 5.79 16.37
N THR A 33 -1.01 6.14 15.86
CA THR A 33 -0.67 7.52 15.52
C THR A 33 -0.65 7.74 14.01
N ASN A 34 -0.72 9.00 13.58
CA ASN A 34 -0.40 9.41 12.22
C ASN A 34 0.89 10.22 12.25
N GLN A 35 1.92 9.73 11.56
CA GLN A 35 3.26 10.33 11.45
C GLN A 35 3.97 10.56 12.80
N GLY A 36 3.70 9.71 13.79
CA GLY A 36 4.33 9.71 15.11
C GLY A 36 5.86 9.50 15.06
N PHE A 37 6.36 8.81 14.03
CA PHE A 37 7.79 8.62 13.79
C PHE A 37 8.61 9.93 13.72
N ARG A 38 7.97 11.06 13.38
CA ARG A 38 8.63 12.38 13.40
C ARG A 38 9.15 12.75 14.79
N ASN A 39 8.53 12.20 15.83
CA ASN A 39 8.96 12.30 17.23
C ASN A 39 9.29 10.90 17.80
N LYS A 40 9.94 10.06 16.99
CA LYS A 40 10.18 8.62 17.27
C LYS A 40 10.60 8.27 18.69
N ASN A 41 11.50 9.03 19.29
CA ASN A 41 12.00 8.71 20.63
C ASN A 41 10.96 8.95 21.73
N ASN A 42 10.06 9.91 21.53
CA ASN A 42 9.02 10.30 22.48
C ASN A 42 7.70 9.57 22.25
N VAL A 43 7.40 9.17 21.00
CA VAL A 43 6.07 8.63 20.62
C VAL A 43 6.10 7.14 20.37
N LEU A 44 6.97 6.64 19.47
CA LEU A 44 6.83 5.27 18.94
C LEU A 44 6.89 4.19 20.02
N ARG A 45 7.68 4.39 21.08
CA ARG A 45 7.77 3.44 22.21
C ARG A 45 6.50 3.29 23.05
N TRP A 46 5.44 4.03 22.77
CA TRP A 46 4.20 4.00 23.56
C TRP A 46 2.98 3.56 22.75
N VAL A 47 3.11 3.42 21.44
CA VAL A 47 2.00 3.20 20.49
C VAL A 47 2.12 1.82 19.85
N ASP A 48 1.01 1.23 19.41
CA ASP A 48 1.01 -0.07 18.72
C ASP A 48 1.37 0.07 17.25
N TYR A 49 0.85 1.12 16.61
CA TYR A 49 1.00 1.33 15.17
C TYR A 49 1.22 2.80 14.87
N ASP A 50 1.94 3.07 13.78
CA ASP A 50 2.08 4.40 13.23
C ASP A 50 1.72 4.40 11.75
N MET A 51 0.78 5.27 11.39
CA MET A 51 0.32 5.46 10.03
C MET A 51 1.19 6.49 9.31
N THR A 52 1.51 6.24 8.05
CA THR A 52 2.37 7.11 7.25
C THR A 52 1.72 7.37 5.90
N GLU A 53 1.72 8.64 5.50
CA GLU A 53 0.92 9.18 4.39
C GLU A 53 1.72 10.21 3.59
N SER A 54 1.75 10.15 2.25
CA SER A 54 1.75 8.92 1.46
C SER A 54 3.10 8.80 0.75
N TYR A 55 3.55 7.57 0.55
CA TYR A 55 4.90 7.33 0.04
C TYR A 55 4.92 6.43 -1.19
N GLY A 56 3.84 5.71 -1.49
CA GLY A 56 3.69 4.94 -2.74
C GLY A 56 2.88 5.68 -3.80
N THR A 57 1.66 6.09 -3.46
CA THR A 57 0.80 6.86 -4.37
C THR A 57 0.11 8.03 -3.68
N ASP A 58 -0.20 9.05 -4.48
CA ASP A 58 -1.03 10.19 -4.10
C ASP A 58 -2.01 10.52 -5.24
N TYR A 59 -2.80 11.59 -5.10
CA TYR A 59 -3.68 12.11 -6.14
C TYR A 59 -3.55 13.63 -6.29
N GLY A 60 -3.88 14.14 -7.48
CA GLY A 60 -3.87 15.57 -7.74
C GLY A 60 -4.79 15.97 -8.88
N TYR A 61 -5.14 17.26 -8.91
CA TYR A 61 -5.93 17.87 -9.97
C TYR A 61 -5.01 18.59 -10.96
N PHE A 62 -5.18 18.27 -12.25
CA PHE A 62 -4.27 18.73 -13.32
C PHE A 62 -5.02 19.36 -14.51
N GLY A 63 -6.17 19.98 -14.26
CA GLY A 63 -6.96 20.71 -15.24
C GLY A 63 -7.76 19.85 -16.22
N LYS A 64 -7.85 18.53 -16.01
CA LYS A 64 -8.62 17.63 -16.87
C LYS A 64 -10.09 17.65 -16.48
N VAL A 65 -10.96 18.08 -17.39
CA VAL A 65 -12.41 18.09 -17.18
C VAL A 65 -13.07 16.98 -17.99
N LEU A 66 -13.92 16.18 -17.35
CA LEU A 66 -14.72 15.12 -17.97
C LEU A 66 -16.21 15.30 -17.64
N TYR A 67 -17.09 14.79 -18.49
CA TYR A 67 -18.50 14.61 -18.12
C TYR A 67 -18.66 13.28 -17.39
N VAL A 68 -18.83 13.32 -16.08
CA VAL A 68 -18.96 12.13 -15.22
C VAL A 68 -20.43 11.86 -14.93
N GLU A 69 -20.87 10.61 -15.09
CA GLU A 69 -22.23 10.17 -14.80
C GLU A 69 -22.65 10.62 -13.38
N GLY A 70 -23.80 11.29 -13.28
CA GLY A 70 -24.33 11.80 -12.01
C GLY A 70 -23.67 13.10 -11.49
N MET A 71 -22.51 13.49 -12.01
CA MET A 71 -21.76 14.68 -11.55
C MET A 71 -21.68 15.80 -12.59
N GLY A 72 -21.90 15.49 -13.87
CA GLY A 72 -21.77 16.45 -14.97
C GLY A 72 -20.30 16.77 -15.30
N PHE A 73 -20.04 17.97 -15.81
CA PHE A 73 -18.67 18.40 -16.10
C PHE A 73 -17.92 18.74 -14.82
N VAL A 74 -16.91 17.94 -14.50
CA VAL A 74 -16.09 18.11 -13.30
C VAL A 74 -14.62 17.98 -13.66
N GLU A 75 -13.77 18.73 -12.95
CA GLU A 75 -12.34 18.46 -12.96
C GLU A 75 -12.09 17.14 -12.23
N VAL A 76 -11.39 16.21 -12.89
CA VAL A 76 -11.13 14.88 -12.34
C VAL A 76 -9.70 14.79 -11.80
N PRO A 77 -9.51 14.14 -10.64
CA PRO A 77 -8.17 13.89 -10.11
C PRO A 77 -7.45 12.80 -10.94
N GLN A 78 -6.12 12.76 -10.83
CA GLN A 78 -5.27 11.72 -11.42
C GLN A 78 -4.34 11.16 -10.34
N THR A 79 -4.03 9.87 -10.43
CA THR A 79 -3.11 9.21 -9.50
C THR A 79 -1.67 9.62 -9.81
N ILE A 80 -0.94 10.02 -8.78
CA ILE A 80 0.50 10.28 -8.79
C ILE A 80 1.18 9.05 -8.21
N TYR A 81 2.17 8.52 -8.92
CA TYR A 81 2.98 7.41 -8.43
C TYR A 81 4.37 7.92 -8.07
N TYR A 82 4.84 7.61 -6.86
CA TYR A 82 6.20 7.93 -6.45
C TYR A 82 7.19 6.92 -7.06
N PRO A 83 8.42 7.35 -7.39
CA PRO A 83 9.46 6.47 -7.93
C PRO A 83 9.84 5.42 -6.88
N VAL A 84 10.06 4.19 -7.33
CA VAL A 84 10.38 3.09 -6.42
C VAL A 84 11.85 3.18 -6.03
N SER A 85 12.74 3.54 -6.95
CA SER A 85 14.17 3.68 -6.70
C SER A 85 14.83 4.84 -7.42
N GLU A 86 16.11 5.08 -7.11
CA GLU A 86 16.94 6.08 -7.81
C GLU A 86 16.86 5.85 -9.32
N SER A 87 16.15 6.74 -10.00
CA SER A 87 16.30 6.94 -11.42
C SER A 87 17.12 8.19 -11.65
N ILE A 88 17.79 8.27 -12.80
CA ILE A 88 18.52 9.46 -13.30
C ILE A 88 17.64 10.74 -13.23
N MET A 89 16.32 10.58 -13.13
CA MET A 89 15.32 11.64 -13.10
C MET A 89 15.00 12.22 -11.70
N THR A 90 15.33 11.55 -10.60
CA THR A 90 14.67 11.82 -9.29
C THR A 90 15.61 12.15 -8.12
N GLY A 91 16.81 11.56 -8.05
CA GLY A 91 17.81 11.85 -7.01
C GLY A 91 17.44 11.34 -5.60
N SER A 92 18.47 11.01 -4.82
CA SER A 92 18.46 10.12 -3.63
C SER A 92 17.54 10.43 -2.44
N LEU A 93 16.89 11.60 -2.37
CA LEU A 93 16.04 12.02 -1.25
C LEU A 93 14.54 11.99 -1.57
N LYS A 94 14.17 11.58 -2.79
CA LYS A 94 12.78 11.47 -3.27
C LYS A 94 12.31 10.03 -3.50
N ASP A 95 13.09 9.06 -3.04
CA ASP A 95 12.88 7.66 -3.39
C ASP A 95 12.03 6.94 -2.33
N THR A 96 11.00 6.24 -2.81
CA THR A 96 10.06 5.54 -1.93
C THR A 96 10.77 4.50 -1.06
N LEU A 97 11.72 3.75 -1.63
CA LEU A 97 12.45 2.74 -0.88
C LEU A 97 13.31 3.33 0.24
N TYR A 98 14.00 4.45 0.01
CA TYR A 98 14.77 5.12 1.06
C TYR A 98 13.92 5.42 2.30
N TYR A 99 12.72 5.95 2.07
CA TYR A 99 11.82 6.28 3.15
C TYR A 99 11.28 5.03 3.86
N LEU A 100 10.91 3.99 3.11
CA LEU A 100 10.44 2.74 3.69
C LEU A 100 11.55 1.98 4.44
N ASP A 101 12.79 2.04 3.99
CA ASP A 101 13.98 1.56 4.70
C ASP A 101 14.14 2.27 6.04
N PHE A 102 14.01 3.60 6.05
CA PHE A 102 14.02 4.39 7.27
C PHE A 102 12.93 3.93 8.24
N LEU A 103 11.68 3.77 7.78
CA LEU A 103 10.61 3.23 8.62
C LEU A 103 10.93 1.83 9.14
N ASN A 104 11.46 0.95 8.29
CA ASN A 104 11.80 -0.41 8.68
C ASN A 104 12.87 -0.42 9.78
N SER A 105 13.85 0.47 9.71
CA SER A 105 14.86 0.67 10.76
C SER A 105 14.25 1.13 12.08
N LEU A 106 13.19 1.95 12.05
CA LEU A 106 12.47 2.35 13.25
C LEU A 106 11.68 1.19 13.84
N ARG A 107 11.02 0.38 13.00
CA ARG A 107 10.28 -0.81 13.47
C ARG A 107 11.21 -1.78 14.18
N ALA A 108 12.38 -2.06 13.61
CA ALA A 108 13.39 -2.92 14.26
C ALA A 108 13.96 -2.30 15.56
N LYS A 109 13.96 -0.96 15.68
CA LYS A 109 14.44 -0.27 16.88
C LYS A 109 13.43 -0.29 18.04
N PHE A 110 12.14 -0.22 17.73
CA PHE A 110 11.06 -0.14 18.71
C PHE A 110 10.21 -1.40 18.57
N GLU A 111 10.61 -2.49 19.23
CA GLU A 111 9.96 -3.80 19.05
C GLU A 111 8.74 -4.01 19.98
N GLU A 112 8.66 -3.29 21.10
CA GLU A 112 7.51 -3.32 22.02
C GLU A 112 7.27 -1.94 22.66
N PRO A 113 6.03 -1.47 22.76
CA PRO A 113 4.77 -2.05 22.28
C PRO A 113 4.52 -1.83 20.78
N PHE A 114 5.48 -1.23 20.07
CA PHE A 114 5.32 -0.87 18.66
C PHE A 114 5.42 -2.08 17.75
N LYS A 115 4.33 -2.35 17.02
CA LYS A 115 4.18 -3.56 16.22
C LYS A 115 4.51 -3.34 14.76
N ASN A 116 3.95 -2.27 14.15
CA ASN A 116 4.12 -2.08 12.72
C ASN A 116 3.78 -0.67 12.23
N PHE A 117 4.21 -0.38 11.01
CA PHE A 117 3.73 0.76 10.24
C PHE A 117 2.50 0.39 9.41
N ILE A 118 1.61 1.38 9.24
CA ILE A 118 0.49 1.36 8.31
C ILE A 118 0.82 2.34 7.19
N CYS A 119 1.16 1.82 6.01
CA CYS A 119 1.36 2.61 4.80
C CYS A 119 0.01 2.94 4.18
N MET A 120 -0.43 4.17 4.41
CA MET A 120 -1.62 4.72 3.79
C MET A 120 -1.22 5.48 2.53
N ASN A 121 -1.82 5.07 1.42
CA ASN A 121 -1.65 5.68 0.11
C ASN A 121 -2.96 6.35 -0.32
N TYR A 122 -2.88 7.24 -1.30
CA TYR A 122 -4.07 7.81 -1.93
C TYR A 122 -4.06 7.51 -3.41
N ALA A 123 -5.26 7.39 -3.99
CA ALA A 123 -5.43 7.21 -5.42
C ALA A 123 -6.61 8.03 -5.94
N ALA A 124 -6.50 8.49 -7.18
CA ALA A 124 -7.65 8.96 -7.94
C ALA A 124 -8.40 7.77 -8.54
N PRO A 125 -9.73 7.84 -8.74
CA PRO A 125 -10.46 6.85 -9.51
C PRO A 125 -9.87 6.66 -10.91
N GLU A 126 -9.98 5.45 -11.45
CA GLU A 126 -9.94 5.26 -12.91
C GLU A 126 -11.24 5.81 -13.50
N PHE A 127 -11.19 6.55 -14.60
CA PHE A 127 -12.41 6.96 -15.32
C PHE A 127 -12.50 6.21 -16.63
N ILE A 128 -13.52 5.37 -16.76
CA ILE A 128 -13.76 4.58 -17.96
C ILE A 128 -14.92 5.16 -18.76
N PRO A 129 -14.85 5.17 -20.10
CA PRO A 129 -15.96 5.60 -20.93
C PRO A 129 -17.14 4.65 -20.73
N LEU A 130 -18.30 5.21 -20.39
CA LEU A 130 -19.55 4.48 -20.24
C LEU A 130 -20.31 4.45 -21.56
N GLU A 131 -20.55 5.62 -22.14
CA GLU A 131 -21.27 5.79 -23.39
C GLU A 131 -20.94 7.14 -24.04
N LYS A 132 -21.47 7.35 -25.26
CA LYS A 132 -21.41 8.63 -25.96
C LYS A 132 -22.82 9.19 -26.08
N ARG A 133 -23.05 10.39 -25.55
CA ARG A 133 -24.30 11.16 -25.70
C ARG A 133 -24.00 12.35 -26.61
N ASP A 134 -24.55 12.33 -27.82
CA ASP A 134 -24.22 13.28 -28.89
C ASP A 134 -22.70 13.34 -29.14
N GLU A 135 -22.07 14.49 -28.87
CA GLU A 135 -20.62 14.70 -29.01
C GLU A 135 -19.85 14.52 -27.69
N ILE A 136 -20.53 14.22 -26.58
CA ILE A 136 -19.94 14.11 -25.24
C ILE A 136 -19.76 12.64 -24.87
N THR A 137 -18.54 12.25 -24.48
CA THR A 137 -18.30 10.97 -23.82
C THR A 137 -18.63 11.08 -22.33
N VAL A 138 -19.54 10.23 -21.87
CA VAL A 138 -19.89 10.09 -20.44
C VAL A 138 -18.95 9.08 -19.82
N TYR A 139 -18.33 9.46 -18.70
CA TYR A 139 -17.42 8.60 -17.94
C TYR A 139 -18.08 8.14 -16.64
N LYS A 140 -17.64 6.98 -16.14
CA LYS A 140 -17.92 6.57 -14.76
C LYS A 140 -16.63 6.29 -14.00
N PRO A 141 -16.60 6.58 -12.69
CA PRO A 141 -15.45 6.24 -11.87
C PRO A 141 -15.39 4.71 -11.67
N LYS A 142 -14.18 4.21 -11.45
CA LYS A 142 -13.86 2.80 -11.26
C LYS A 142 -12.71 2.68 -10.27
N ILE A 143 -12.71 1.56 -9.54
CA ILE A 143 -11.64 1.17 -8.62
C ILE A 143 -10.27 1.35 -9.31
N PRO A 144 -9.34 2.15 -8.75
CA PRO A 144 -8.01 2.33 -9.29
C PRO A 144 -7.12 1.12 -8.96
N LYS A 145 -7.38 0.01 -9.66
CA LYS A 145 -6.81 -1.30 -9.35
C LYS A 145 -5.29 -1.27 -9.37
N ASN A 146 -4.68 -0.56 -10.32
CA ASN A 146 -3.22 -0.48 -10.39
C ASN A 146 -2.61 0.25 -9.19
N ALA A 147 -3.20 1.38 -8.76
CA ALA A 147 -2.72 2.14 -7.62
C ALA A 147 -2.80 1.32 -6.32
N ILE A 148 -3.94 0.67 -6.10
CA ILE A 148 -4.17 -0.22 -4.95
C ILE A 148 -3.14 -1.36 -4.92
N PHE A 149 -2.93 -2.06 -6.04
CA PHE A 149 -1.97 -3.16 -6.11
C PHE A 149 -0.52 -2.68 -5.96
N PHE A 150 -0.18 -1.52 -6.52
CA PHE A 150 1.13 -0.92 -6.38
C PHE A 150 1.42 -0.54 -4.92
N GLY A 151 0.53 0.23 -4.29
CA GLY A 151 0.67 0.60 -2.88
C GLY A 151 0.77 -0.61 -1.95
N TYR A 152 -0.04 -1.65 -2.21
CA TYR A 152 0.02 -2.91 -1.47
C TYR A 152 1.37 -3.62 -1.65
N ALA A 153 1.77 -3.93 -2.88
CA ALA A 153 3.00 -4.67 -3.16
C ALA A 153 4.25 -3.94 -2.62
N LEU A 154 4.29 -2.63 -2.77
CA LEU A 154 5.35 -1.76 -2.25
C LEU A 154 5.47 -1.82 -0.73
N SER A 155 4.35 -1.69 -0.01
CA SER A 155 4.32 -1.83 1.45
C SER A 155 4.76 -3.23 1.90
N LYS A 156 4.43 -4.26 1.10
CA LYS A 156 4.85 -5.64 1.34
C LYS A 156 6.30 -5.92 0.99
N LEU A 157 7.08 -4.99 0.44
CA LEU A 157 8.54 -5.18 0.43
C LEU A 157 9.12 -5.20 1.86
N TYR A 158 8.49 -4.47 2.78
CA TYR A 158 8.92 -4.32 4.19
C TYR A 158 8.00 -5.02 5.19
N ASN A 159 7.01 -5.80 4.73
CA ASN A 159 6.00 -6.41 5.59
C ASN A 159 5.20 -5.38 6.41
N PHE A 160 4.90 -4.22 5.82
CA PHE A 160 4.01 -3.22 6.42
C PHE A 160 2.54 -3.53 6.15
N ILE A 161 1.65 -2.92 6.93
CA ILE A 161 0.22 -2.89 6.64
C ILE A 161 0.01 -1.87 5.51
N SER A 162 -0.92 -2.14 4.59
CA SER A 162 -1.21 -1.23 3.48
C SER A 162 -2.70 -0.95 3.36
N TYR A 163 -3.02 0.30 3.10
CA TYR A 163 -4.32 0.76 2.69
C TYR A 163 -4.17 1.82 1.59
N THR A 164 -5.13 1.89 0.67
CA THR A 164 -5.21 2.97 -0.33
C THR A 164 -6.59 3.60 -0.25
N GLU A 165 -6.62 4.86 0.15
CA GLU A 165 -7.83 5.69 0.18
C GLU A 165 -8.11 6.27 -1.21
N VAL A 166 -9.39 6.44 -1.55
CA VAL A 166 -9.84 7.08 -2.79
C VAL A 166 -10.76 8.24 -2.39
N PRO A 167 -10.21 9.41 -2.02
CA PRO A 167 -11.00 10.49 -1.40
C PRO A 167 -12.13 11.06 -2.28
N PHE A 168 -12.10 10.78 -3.58
CA PHE A 168 -13.17 11.14 -4.51
C PHE A 168 -14.45 10.30 -4.28
N ASP A 169 -14.29 9.01 -3.96
CA ASP A 169 -15.39 8.08 -3.74
C ASP A 169 -14.88 6.84 -2.99
N ASN A 170 -15.15 6.79 -1.67
CA ASN A 170 -14.67 5.72 -0.80
C ASN A 170 -15.26 4.34 -1.15
N SER A 171 -16.34 4.27 -1.94
CA SER A 171 -16.86 2.97 -2.42
C SER A 171 -15.88 2.28 -3.38
N LEU A 172 -14.90 3.02 -3.90
CA LEU A 172 -13.87 2.52 -4.81
C LEU A 172 -12.62 2.00 -4.08
N GLU A 173 -12.60 2.04 -2.75
CA GLU A 173 -11.50 1.54 -1.91
C GLU A 173 -11.60 0.04 -1.67
N GLU A 174 -12.80 -0.55 -1.76
CA GLU A 174 -13.02 -1.97 -1.44
C GLU A 174 -12.24 -2.88 -2.39
N ASN A 175 -11.24 -3.59 -1.85
CA ASN A 175 -10.45 -4.52 -2.63
C ASN A 175 -10.05 -5.75 -1.79
N LYS A 176 -10.24 -6.94 -2.38
CA LYS A 176 -9.88 -8.22 -1.76
C LYS A 176 -8.39 -8.34 -1.41
N ILE A 177 -7.53 -7.55 -2.05
CA ILE A 177 -6.08 -7.60 -1.86
C ILE A 177 -5.67 -7.42 -0.39
N TYR A 178 -6.39 -6.57 0.36
CA TYR A 178 -6.09 -6.24 1.75
C TYR A 178 -6.28 -7.41 2.71
N PHE A 179 -7.02 -8.44 2.31
CA PHE A 179 -7.38 -9.59 3.14
C PHE A 179 -6.57 -10.84 2.84
N TYR A 180 -5.68 -10.82 1.83
CA TYR A 180 -4.81 -11.97 1.57
C TYR A 180 -3.64 -12.02 2.56
N ASP A 181 -3.56 -13.13 3.29
CA ASP A 181 -2.44 -13.43 4.18
C ASP A 181 -1.28 -14.10 3.41
N LEU A 182 -0.28 -13.30 3.05
CA LEU A 182 0.96 -13.81 2.43
C LEU A 182 1.74 -14.73 3.38
N GLY A 183 1.44 -14.73 4.67
CA GLY A 183 2.12 -15.49 5.71
C GLY A 183 3.42 -14.83 6.16
N LYS A 184 4.39 -15.64 6.60
CA LYS A 184 5.66 -15.09 7.13
C LYS A 184 6.56 -14.64 5.98
N PRO A 185 7.24 -13.49 6.10
CA PRO A 185 8.27 -13.11 5.14
C PRO A 185 9.43 -14.13 5.16
N LEU A 186 10.04 -14.35 4.00
CA LEU A 186 11.15 -15.28 3.80
C LEU A 186 12.42 -14.52 3.40
N GLY A 187 13.58 -14.95 3.92
CA GLY A 187 14.86 -14.27 3.72
C GLY A 187 14.98 -12.91 4.40
N ASP A 188 16.11 -12.24 4.19
CA ASP A 188 16.48 -11.04 4.95
C ASP A 188 15.76 -9.75 4.47
N GLY A 189 15.37 -9.70 3.21
CA GLY A 189 14.72 -8.54 2.63
C GLY A 189 14.07 -8.82 1.28
N TYR A 190 13.71 -7.76 0.57
CA TYR A 190 13.40 -7.88 -0.84
C TYR A 190 14.70 -8.07 -1.64
N GLU A 191 14.58 -8.60 -2.85
CA GLU A 191 15.67 -8.77 -3.82
C GLU A 191 15.46 -7.77 -4.96
N ASN A 192 16.56 -7.16 -5.45
CA ASN A 192 16.54 -6.41 -6.70
C ASN A 192 16.84 -7.37 -7.85
N ILE A 193 15.93 -7.45 -8.81
CA ILE A 193 16.03 -8.28 -10.01
C ILE A 193 15.73 -7.36 -11.18
N ASP A 194 16.65 -7.24 -12.14
CA ASP A 194 16.50 -6.52 -13.41
C ASP A 194 15.76 -5.15 -13.35
N GLY A 195 15.97 -4.37 -12.29
CA GLY A 195 15.36 -3.02 -12.16
C GLY A 195 14.00 -2.99 -11.47
N GLY A 196 13.58 -4.08 -10.84
CA GLY A 196 12.51 -4.06 -9.85
C GLY A 196 12.77 -4.95 -8.65
N TYR A 197 11.75 -5.09 -7.81
CA TYR A 197 11.90 -5.54 -6.43
C TYR A 197 10.93 -6.67 -6.10
N ILE A 198 11.43 -7.74 -5.49
CA ILE A 198 10.63 -8.91 -5.14
C ILE A 198 10.80 -9.26 -3.66
N ARG A 199 9.69 -9.53 -2.96
CA ARG A 199 9.73 -10.03 -1.58
C ARG A 199 8.94 -11.33 -1.48
N TYR A 200 9.60 -12.35 -0.96
CA TYR A 200 9.04 -13.69 -0.80
C TYR A 200 8.37 -13.88 0.57
N TYR A 201 7.32 -14.69 0.57
CA TYR A 201 6.52 -15.05 1.72
C TYR A 201 6.13 -16.53 1.68
N THR A 202 5.73 -17.10 2.81
CA THR A 202 5.35 -18.52 2.88
C THR A 202 4.18 -18.91 1.97
N ASN A 203 3.27 -17.98 1.66
CA ASN A 203 2.09 -18.23 0.82
C ASN A 203 2.15 -17.55 -0.56
N GLY A 204 3.27 -16.95 -0.94
CA GLY A 204 3.38 -16.25 -2.20
C GLY A 204 4.56 -15.28 -2.25
N PHE A 205 4.48 -14.32 -3.16
CA PHE A 205 5.47 -13.25 -3.25
C PHE A 205 4.83 -12.00 -3.86
N VAL A 206 5.45 -10.86 -3.62
CA VAL A 206 5.07 -9.58 -4.24
C VAL A 206 6.19 -9.13 -5.17
N ALA A 207 5.82 -8.45 -6.24
CA ALA A 207 6.75 -7.81 -7.16
C ALA A 207 6.35 -6.35 -7.39
N VAL A 208 7.33 -5.46 -7.43
CA VAL A 208 7.17 -4.04 -7.74
C VAL A 208 8.11 -3.69 -8.88
N TRP A 209 7.58 -3.05 -9.92
CA TRP A 209 8.33 -2.73 -11.13
C TRP A 209 8.11 -1.28 -11.58
N GLU A 210 9.18 -0.64 -12.05
CA GLU A 210 9.14 0.72 -12.61
C GLU A 210 8.65 0.73 -14.07
N TRP A 211 8.48 1.95 -14.62
CA TRP A 211 7.71 2.30 -15.83
C TRP A 211 8.24 1.77 -17.16
N GLN A 212 9.12 0.79 -17.10
CA GLN A 212 9.76 0.24 -18.28
C GLN A 212 8.86 -0.85 -18.87
N ASN A 213 9.09 -1.14 -20.15
CA ASN A 213 8.25 -1.98 -20.98
C ASN A 213 7.81 -3.29 -20.32
N GLU A 214 6.82 -3.95 -20.93
CA GLU A 214 6.47 -5.32 -20.56
C GLU A 214 7.73 -6.18 -20.39
N VAL A 215 7.80 -6.84 -19.24
CA VAL A 215 8.95 -7.65 -18.86
C VAL A 215 8.50 -9.07 -18.57
N SER A 216 9.31 -10.03 -19.03
CA SER A 216 9.19 -11.45 -18.69
C SER A 216 10.40 -11.82 -17.86
N LEU A 217 10.18 -12.20 -16.60
CA LEU A 217 11.24 -12.44 -15.62
C LEU A 217 11.21 -13.89 -15.19
N SER A 218 12.35 -14.55 -15.31
CA SER A 218 12.56 -15.87 -14.73
C SER A 218 13.10 -15.69 -13.31
N LEU A 219 12.25 -15.91 -12.32
CA LEU A 219 12.62 -15.80 -10.91
C LEU A 219 13.14 -17.15 -10.43
N ASN A 220 14.40 -17.22 -10.02
CA ASN A 220 15.00 -18.41 -9.43
C ASN A 220 15.44 -18.08 -8.00
N SER A 221 14.74 -18.64 -7.02
CA SER A 221 15.00 -18.37 -5.60
C SER A 221 14.64 -19.59 -4.77
N PRO A 222 15.44 -19.97 -3.75
CA PRO A 222 15.11 -21.08 -2.86
C PRO A 222 13.80 -20.87 -2.08
N TYR A 223 13.28 -19.64 -2.05
CA TYR A 223 12.00 -19.31 -1.41
C TYR A 223 10.79 -19.61 -2.30
N ILE A 224 10.99 -19.88 -3.59
CA ILE A 224 9.93 -20.33 -4.49
C ILE A 224 9.66 -21.81 -4.24
N LYS A 225 8.44 -22.14 -3.80
CA LYS A 225 8.03 -23.54 -3.61
C LYS A 225 8.09 -24.27 -4.94
N GLU A 226 8.73 -25.43 -4.98
CA GLU A 226 8.82 -26.27 -6.19
C GLU A 226 7.53 -27.07 -6.43
N GLY A 227 7.18 -27.28 -7.71
CA GLY A 227 6.01 -28.06 -8.12
C GLY A 227 4.66 -27.43 -7.75
N VAL A 228 4.62 -26.14 -7.42
CA VAL A 228 3.41 -25.44 -6.97
C VAL A 228 2.90 -24.49 -8.05
N PRO A 229 1.58 -24.47 -8.35
CA PRO A 229 1.00 -23.47 -9.23
C PRO A 229 1.11 -22.07 -8.62
N VAL A 230 1.25 -21.04 -9.44
CA VAL A 230 1.31 -19.64 -8.98
C VAL A 230 0.15 -18.86 -9.57
N TYR A 231 -0.66 -18.22 -8.71
CA TYR A 231 -1.79 -17.40 -9.14
C TYR A 231 -1.43 -15.92 -9.12
N ASP A 232 -1.56 -15.23 -10.25
CA ASP A 232 -1.42 -13.79 -10.36
C ASP A 232 -2.74 -13.12 -9.96
N LEU A 233 -2.77 -12.48 -8.78
CA LEU A 233 -3.97 -11.79 -8.29
C LEU A 233 -4.35 -10.56 -9.11
N PHE A 234 -3.38 -9.91 -9.77
CA PHE A 234 -3.66 -8.70 -10.55
C PHE A 234 -4.38 -9.09 -11.84
N ASN A 235 -3.86 -10.08 -12.56
CA ASN A 235 -4.44 -10.55 -13.82
C ASN A 235 -5.52 -11.63 -13.63
N GLU A 236 -5.72 -12.10 -12.39
CA GLU A 236 -6.70 -13.13 -12.02
C GLU A 236 -6.55 -14.44 -12.81
N ARG A 237 -5.29 -14.83 -13.08
CA ARG A 237 -4.94 -16.01 -13.88
C ARG A 237 -3.78 -16.79 -13.26
N TRP A 238 -3.66 -18.06 -13.61
CA TRP A 238 -2.48 -18.85 -13.29
C TRP A 238 -1.29 -18.35 -14.11
N ALA A 239 -0.19 -18.00 -13.44
CA ALA A 239 1.06 -17.58 -14.07
C ALA A 239 1.89 -18.79 -14.55
N GLY A 240 1.72 -19.95 -13.93
CA GLY A 240 2.43 -21.18 -14.29
C GLY A 240 2.56 -22.11 -13.10
N THR A 241 3.34 -23.18 -13.28
CA THR A 241 3.81 -24.05 -12.20
C THR A 241 5.31 -23.87 -12.08
N THR A 242 5.79 -23.78 -10.84
CA THR A 242 7.22 -23.63 -10.55
C THR A 242 7.99 -24.91 -10.88
N GLU A 243 9.16 -24.79 -11.51
CA GLU A 243 10.06 -25.91 -11.82
C GLU A 243 11.47 -25.58 -11.31
N ASN A 244 12.13 -26.50 -10.58
CA ASN A 244 13.47 -26.25 -10.02
C ASN A 244 13.58 -24.90 -9.29
N HIS A 245 12.63 -24.61 -8.40
CA HIS A 245 12.53 -23.32 -7.69
C HIS A 245 12.46 -22.07 -8.59
N THR A 246 12.01 -22.25 -9.84
CA THR A 246 11.93 -21.20 -10.85
C THR A 246 10.50 -20.94 -11.28
N ILE A 247 10.12 -19.68 -11.49
CA ILE A 247 8.86 -19.29 -12.14
C ILE A 247 9.10 -18.13 -13.10
N THR A 248 8.52 -18.22 -14.30
CA THR A 248 8.46 -17.08 -15.22
C THR A 248 7.20 -16.27 -14.92
N ILE A 249 7.37 -14.99 -14.62
CA ILE A 249 6.26 -14.05 -14.48
C ILE A 249 6.29 -12.99 -15.58
N HIS A 250 5.11 -12.49 -15.92
CA HIS A 250 4.95 -11.41 -16.90
C HIS A 250 4.38 -10.19 -16.20
N ILE A 251 5.08 -9.07 -16.27
CA ILE A 251 4.66 -7.79 -15.71
C ILE A 251 4.53 -6.81 -16.87
N SER A 252 3.28 -6.48 -17.22
CA SER A 252 2.97 -5.47 -18.22
C SER A 252 2.63 -4.16 -17.51
N PRO A 253 3.25 -3.02 -17.85
CA PRO A 253 2.90 -1.73 -17.25
C PRO A 253 1.46 -1.33 -17.61
N VAL A 254 0.77 -0.65 -16.69
CA VAL A 254 -0.62 -0.20 -16.92
C VAL A 254 -0.57 1.20 -17.51
N ARG A 255 -1.25 1.38 -18.64
CA ARG A 255 -1.42 2.71 -19.23
C ARG A 255 -2.65 3.37 -18.63
N ASP A 256 -2.49 4.58 -18.12
CA ASP A 256 -3.61 5.41 -17.72
C ASP A 256 -4.32 5.93 -18.99
N GLU A 257 -5.58 5.55 -19.19
CA GLU A 257 -6.34 5.86 -20.40
C GLU A 257 -6.60 7.37 -20.59
N LEU A 258 -6.64 8.14 -19.49
CA LEU A 258 -6.92 9.58 -19.54
C LEU A 258 -5.72 10.42 -19.94
N THR A 259 -4.55 10.05 -19.43
CA THR A 259 -3.28 10.79 -19.58
C THR A 259 -2.34 10.15 -20.58
N GLY A 260 -2.57 8.88 -20.93
CA GLY A 260 -1.70 8.06 -21.77
C GLY A 260 -0.38 7.67 -21.10
N ARG A 261 -0.17 8.04 -19.82
CA ARG A 261 1.07 7.78 -19.08
C ARG A 261 1.15 6.31 -18.66
N MET A 262 2.36 5.76 -18.67
CA MET A 262 2.63 4.45 -18.10
C MET A 262 2.78 4.57 -16.58
N ALA A 263 2.09 3.72 -15.85
CA ALA A 263 2.17 3.62 -14.40
C ALA A 263 3.08 2.46 -13.97
N PRO A 264 3.75 2.57 -12.81
CA PRO A 264 4.47 1.44 -12.25
C PRO A 264 3.50 0.33 -11.86
N SER A 265 4.04 -0.86 -11.67
CA SER A 265 3.24 -2.07 -11.44
C SER A 265 3.55 -2.71 -10.10
N GLY A 266 2.52 -2.93 -9.30
CA GLY A 266 2.55 -3.87 -8.19
C GLY A 266 1.85 -5.16 -8.57
N ARG A 267 2.46 -6.30 -8.25
CA ARG A 267 1.90 -7.64 -8.49
C ARG A 267 1.97 -8.45 -7.21
N VAL A 268 0.98 -9.29 -7.01
CA VAL A 268 0.90 -10.23 -5.89
C VAL A 268 0.60 -11.60 -6.45
N TYR A 269 1.46 -12.54 -6.11
CA TYR A 269 1.40 -13.92 -6.56
C TYR A 269 1.15 -14.84 -5.38
N LEU A 270 0.18 -15.74 -5.48
CA LEU A 270 -0.21 -16.66 -4.42
C LEU A 270 0.07 -18.12 -4.75
N TYR A 271 0.40 -18.90 -3.73
CA TYR A 271 0.41 -20.36 -3.79
C TYR A 271 -0.97 -20.94 -3.40
N PRO A 272 -1.50 -21.94 -4.13
CA PRO A 272 -2.85 -22.51 -3.96
C PRO A 272 -3.10 -23.29 -2.67
N SER A 273 -2.14 -23.40 -1.76
CA SER A 273 -2.41 -23.88 -0.39
C SER A 273 -3.31 -22.92 0.41
N PHE A 274 -3.74 -21.81 -0.21
CA PHE A 274 -4.74 -20.89 0.32
C PHE A 274 -6.12 -21.58 0.40
N THR A 275 -6.37 -22.27 1.51
CA THR A 275 -7.74 -22.45 1.97
C THR A 275 -8.24 -21.07 2.34
N PHE A 276 -9.11 -20.49 1.52
CA PHE A 276 -9.88 -19.32 1.90
C PHE A 276 -10.74 -19.72 3.12
N ILE A 277 -10.20 -19.54 4.32
CA ILE A 277 -11.02 -19.47 5.52
C ILE A 277 -11.36 -18.00 5.63
N PRO A 278 -12.57 -17.56 5.24
CA PRO A 278 -13.03 -16.26 5.67
C PRO A 278 -13.10 -16.37 7.19
N ARG A 279 -12.09 -15.84 7.89
CA ARG A 279 -12.25 -15.47 9.29
C ARG A 279 -13.23 -14.32 9.27
N VAL A 280 -14.52 -14.71 9.24
CA VAL A 280 -15.62 -14.10 9.96
C VAL A 280 -15.32 -12.65 10.30
N LEU A 281 -15.89 -11.75 9.50
CA LEU A 281 -16.55 -10.56 10.02
C LEU A 281 -17.15 -10.94 11.37
N LEU A 282 -16.46 -10.64 12.47
CA LEU A 282 -17.07 -10.69 13.79
C LEU A 282 -18.24 -9.71 13.68
N PRO A 283 -19.51 -10.16 13.78
CA PRO A 283 -20.58 -9.21 13.93
C PRO A 283 -20.30 -8.52 15.27
N MET A 284 -19.94 -7.23 15.22
CA MET A 284 -20.09 -6.37 16.37
C MET A 284 -21.56 -6.45 16.77
N LYS A 285 -21.86 -7.32 17.74
CA LYS A 285 -23.13 -7.29 18.44
C LYS A 285 -23.18 -5.96 19.18
N PHE A 286 -23.87 -4.99 18.59
CA PHE A 286 -24.41 -3.87 19.35
C PHE A 286 -25.28 -4.47 20.46
N LYS A 287 -24.78 -4.41 21.70
CA LYS A 287 -25.64 -4.57 22.88
C LYS A 287 -26.57 -3.36 22.89
N ASN A 288 -27.78 -3.54 22.38
CA ASN A 288 -28.92 -2.77 22.82
C ASN A 288 -29.19 -3.18 24.27
N SER A 289 -28.69 -2.40 25.24
CA SER A 289 -29.26 -2.37 26.57
C SER A 289 -30.21 -1.18 26.65
N ILE A 290 -31.49 -1.49 26.40
CA ILE A 290 -32.58 -0.75 27.03
C ILE A 290 -32.65 -1.29 28.46
N SER A 291 -32.45 -0.39 29.42
CA SER A 291 -33.09 -0.40 30.74
C SER A 291 -33.15 1.04 31.23
#